data_AF-S6BF48-F1
#
_entry.id   AF-S6BF48-F1
#
_cell.length_a   1.000
_cell.length_b   1.000
_cell.length_c   1.000
_cell.angle_alpha   90.00
_cell.angle_beta   90.00
_cell.angle_gamma   90.00
#
_symmetry.space_group_name_H-M   'P 1'
#
loop_
_entity.id
_entity.type
_entity.pdbx_description
1 polymer ?
#
loop_
_entity_poly.entity_id
_entity_poly.type
_entity_poly.pdbx_seq_one_letter_code
_entity_poly.pdbx_strand_id
1 'polypeptide(L)'
;VMETLDLIADTYKKLRKLQDQQVEGRLAATGELSSSQERRYKELKDQLIKAVKSLSLNQNRIEQLVEQLYDINKRLVQNEGKLLRLAESFGVRREEFLKEYQGHELDPNWVERVGTLSARGWKEFAAKEERAIDRLRSEIQMLATETAISIGEFRRIVNQVQKGEREATIAKKEMVEANLRLVISIAKKYTNRGLQFLDL
;
A
#
# COMPACT_ATOMS: atom_id res chain seq x y z
N VAL A 1 21.34 -18.13 -5.79
CA VAL A 1 20.48 -17.06 -6.35
C VAL A 1 19.33 -17.65 -7.15
N MET A 2 19.57 -18.44 -8.21
CA MET A 2 18.47 -19.07 -8.98
C MET A 2 17.57 -19.96 -8.10
N GLU A 3 18.15 -20.84 -7.29
CA GLU A 3 17.39 -21.66 -6.33
C GLU A 3 16.56 -20.82 -5.35
N THR A 4 17.06 -19.65 -4.95
CA THR A 4 16.35 -18.72 -4.07
C THR A 4 15.17 -18.07 -4.80
N LEU A 5 15.34 -17.72 -6.08
CA LEU A 5 14.28 -17.19 -6.93
C LEU A 5 13.20 -18.25 -7.20
N ASP A 6 13.58 -19.51 -7.42
CA ASP A 6 12.65 -20.62 -7.60
C ASP A 6 11.85 -20.86 -6.30
N LEU A 7 12.51 -20.86 -5.15
CA LEU A 7 11.86 -20.93 -3.84
C LEU A 7 10.87 -19.78 -3.62
N ILE A 8 11.25 -18.56 -3.99
CA ILE A 8 10.39 -17.38 -3.92
C ILE A 8 9.17 -17.56 -4.82
N ALA A 9 9.37 -17.98 -6.07
CA ALA A 9 8.30 -18.19 -7.03
C ALA A 9 7.29 -19.24 -6.56
N ASP A 10 7.77 -20.38 -6.07
CA ASP A 10 6.93 -21.46 -5.56
C ASP A 10 6.18 -21.07 -4.28
N THR A 11 6.85 -20.38 -3.37
CA THR A 11 6.24 -19.90 -2.12
C THR A 11 5.19 -18.84 -2.43
N TYR A 12 5.50 -17.90 -3.32
CA TYR A 12 4.58 -16.87 -3.78
C TYR A 12 3.36 -17.48 -4.47
N LYS A 13 3.53 -18.48 -5.34
CA LYS A 13 2.40 -19.16 -5.99
C LYS A 13 1.43 -19.80 -4.99
N LYS A 14 1.95 -20.37 -3.90
CA LYS A 14 1.13 -20.94 -2.81
C LYS A 14 0.44 -19.85 -2.00
N LEU A 15 1.16 -18.77 -1.67
CA LEU A 15 0.63 -17.63 -0.94
C LEU A 15 -0.47 -16.92 -1.73
N ARG A 16 -0.24 -16.71 -3.02
CA ARG A 16 -1.16 -16.04 -3.95
C ARG A 16 -2.51 -16.75 -4.03
N LYS A 17 -2.53 -18.09 -4.04
CA LYS A 17 -3.79 -18.85 -3.98
C LYS A 17 -4.62 -18.55 -2.73
N LEU A 18 -3.98 -18.42 -1.57
CA LEU A 18 -4.68 -18.08 -0.32
C LEU A 18 -5.14 -16.61 -0.31
N GLN A 19 -4.34 -15.72 -0.89
CA GLN A 19 -4.68 -14.32 -1.08
C GLN A 19 -5.90 -14.13 -1.99
N ASP A 20 -5.91 -14.79 -3.14
CA ASP A 20 -7.02 -14.74 -4.09
C ASP A 20 -8.30 -15.28 -3.43
N GLN A 21 -8.22 -16.42 -2.70
CA GLN A 21 -9.34 -16.94 -1.90
C GLN A 21 -9.86 -15.93 -0.87
N GLN A 22 -8.96 -15.20 -0.21
CA GLN A 22 -9.35 -14.19 0.78
C GLN A 22 -10.04 -12.99 0.12
N VAL A 23 -9.54 -12.52 -1.03
CA VAL A 23 -10.13 -11.41 -1.78
C VAL A 23 -11.48 -11.82 -2.36
N GLU A 24 -11.58 -13.00 -3.00
CA GLU A 24 -12.82 -13.55 -3.52
C GLU A 24 -13.87 -13.76 -2.41
N GLY A 25 -13.46 -14.29 -1.26
CA GLY A 25 -14.37 -14.48 -0.12
C GLY A 25 -14.96 -13.18 0.42
N ARG A 26 -14.18 -12.09 0.37
CA ARG A 26 -14.66 -10.75 0.73
C ARG A 26 -15.56 -10.15 -0.34
N LEU A 27 -15.22 -10.31 -1.63
CA LEU A 27 -16.04 -9.86 -2.75
C LEU A 27 -17.38 -10.59 -2.83
N ALA A 28 -17.41 -11.87 -2.48
CA ALA A 28 -18.62 -12.69 -2.48
C ALA A 28 -19.38 -12.67 -1.14
N ALA A 29 -18.87 -11.95 -0.13
CA ALA A 29 -19.39 -11.95 1.25
C ALA A 29 -19.53 -13.37 1.86
N THR A 30 -18.71 -14.33 1.41
CA THR A 30 -18.75 -15.74 1.86
C THR A 30 -17.88 -16.03 3.09
N GLY A 31 -17.13 -15.03 3.58
CA GLY A 31 -16.36 -15.11 4.82
C GLY A 31 -14.85 -14.98 4.65
N GLU A 32 -14.12 -15.10 5.76
CA GLU A 32 -12.65 -15.02 5.82
C GLU A 32 -11.99 -16.41 5.73
N LEU A 33 -10.65 -16.43 5.65
CA LEU A 33 -9.88 -17.67 5.68
C LEU A 33 -10.13 -18.45 6.98
N SER A 34 -10.12 -19.79 6.91
CA SER A 34 -10.15 -20.61 8.12
C SER A 34 -8.89 -20.40 8.97
N SER A 35 -8.98 -20.68 10.27
CA SER A 35 -7.82 -20.57 11.19
C SER A 35 -6.60 -21.38 10.74
N SER A 36 -6.81 -22.51 10.06
CA SER A 36 -5.72 -23.31 9.46
C SER A 36 -5.10 -22.60 8.25
N GLN A 37 -5.92 -22.03 7.35
CA GLN A 37 -5.45 -21.26 6.21
C GLN A 37 -4.73 -19.98 6.63
N GLU A 38 -5.18 -19.29 7.68
CA GLU A 38 -4.50 -18.12 8.23
C GLU A 38 -3.11 -18.43 8.78
N ARG A 39 -2.99 -19.54 9.54
CA ARG A 39 -1.67 -20.03 10.00
C ARG A 39 -0.77 -20.32 8.82
N ARG A 40 -1.29 -21.00 7.79
CA ARG A 40 -0.53 -21.31 6.59
C ARG A 40 -0.13 -20.07 5.80
N TYR A 41 -1.01 -19.08 5.70
CA TYR A 41 -0.73 -17.78 5.09
C TYR A 41 0.45 -17.09 5.79
N LYS A 42 0.43 -17.05 7.14
CA LYS A 42 1.51 -16.47 7.94
C LYS A 42 2.83 -17.20 7.73
N GLU A 43 2.83 -18.52 7.75
CA GLU A 43 4.03 -19.33 7.50
C GLU A 43 4.64 -19.06 6.12
N LEU A 44 3.81 -19.07 5.07
CA LEU A 44 4.26 -18.81 3.69
C LEU A 44 4.78 -17.38 3.54
N LYS A 45 4.11 -16.41 4.16
CA LYS A 45 4.55 -15.00 4.18
C LYS A 45 5.91 -14.87 4.86
N ASP A 46 6.11 -15.50 6.02
CA ASP A 46 7.38 -15.47 6.75
C ASP A 46 8.52 -16.15 5.97
N GLN A 47 8.24 -17.27 5.29
CA GLN A 47 9.18 -17.94 4.40
C GLN A 47 9.58 -17.05 3.23
N LEU A 48 8.61 -16.40 2.58
CA LEU A 48 8.83 -15.50 1.47
C LEU A 48 9.69 -14.30 1.88
N ILE A 49 9.40 -13.69 3.04
CA ILE A 49 10.18 -12.56 3.57
C ILE A 49 11.63 -12.98 3.82
N LYS A 50 11.86 -14.17 4.43
CA LYS A 50 13.22 -14.68 4.67
C LYS A 50 13.98 -14.89 3.35
N ALA A 51 13.34 -15.50 2.36
CA ALA A 51 13.95 -15.74 1.05
C ALA A 51 14.29 -14.43 0.33
N VAL A 52 13.35 -13.47 0.28
CA VAL A 52 13.58 -12.15 -0.35
C VAL A 52 14.72 -11.38 0.35
N LYS A 53 14.78 -11.41 1.69
CA LYS A 53 15.89 -10.79 2.44
C LYS A 53 17.25 -11.40 2.09
N SER A 54 17.30 -12.71 1.81
CA SER A 54 18.56 -13.39 1.45
C SER A 54 19.11 -13.01 0.08
N LEU A 55 18.29 -12.43 -0.81
CA LEU A 55 18.73 -11.97 -2.13
C LEU A 55 19.57 -10.69 -2.10
N SER A 56 19.57 -9.94 -0.98
CA SER A 56 20.30 -8.67 -0.84
C SER A 56 20.11 -7.75 -2.06
N LEU A 57 18.85 -7.40 -2.35
CA LEU A 57 18.49 -6.56 -3.50
C LEU A 57 19.25 -5.23 -3.47
N ASN A 58 19.71 -4.79 -4.64
CA ASN A 58 20.32 -3.49 -4.81
C ASN A 58 19.31 -2.37 -4.47
N GLN A 59 19.81 -1.28 -3.87
CA GLN A 59 19.04 -0.08 -3.50
C GLN A 59 18.16 0.46 -4.64
N ASN A 60 18.67 0.57 -5.87
CA ASN A 60 17.90 1.07 -7.02
C ASN A 60 16.68 0.16 -7.32
N ARG A 61 16.81 -1.16 -7.10
CA ARG A 61 15.70 -2.09 -7.28
C ARG A 61 14.65 -1.93 -6.17
N ILE A 62 15.09 -1.69 -4.94
CA ILE A 62 14.20 -1.41 -3.81
C ILE A 62 13.41 -0.13 -4.09
N GLU A 63 14.07 0.94 -4.56
CA GLU A 63 13.44 2.21 -4.91
C GLU A 63 12.38 2.04 -6.01
N GLN A 64 12.66 1.28 -7.08
CA GLN A 64 11.68 0.97 -8.12
C GLN A 64 10.44 0.23 -7.58
N LEU A 65 10.62 -0.72 -6.66
CA LEU A 65 9.51 -1.45 -6.06
C LEU A 65 8.67 -0.54 -5.15
N VAL A 66 9.31 0.39 -4.45
CA VAL A 66 8.63 1.39 -3.62
C VAL A 66 7.85 2.39 -4.48
N GLU A 67 8.41 2.83 -5.61
CA GLU A 67 7.72 3.70 -6.56
C GLU A 67 6.45 3.05 -7.11
N GLN A 68 6.53 1.79 -7.54
CA GLN A 68 5.37 1.01 -7.98
C GLN A 68 4.29 0.91 -6.90
N LEU A 69 4.69 0.68 -5.64
CA LEU A 69 3.76 0.66 -4.51
C LEU A 69 3.05 2.02 -4.34
N TYR A 70 3.77 3.12 -4.50
CA TYR A 70 3.20 4.47 -4.38
C TYR A 70 2.29 4.85 -5.54
N ASP A 71 2.56 4.38 -6.75
CA ASP A 71 1.66 4.58 -7.89
C ASP A 71 0.31 3.88 -7.69
N ILE A 72 0.32 2.65 -7.18
CA ILE A 72 -0.89 1.92 -6.81
C ILE A 72 -1.63 2.66 -5.69
N ASN A 73 -0.92 3.11 -4.66
CA ASN A 73 -1.52 3.86 -3.56
C ASN A 73 -2.12 5.19 -4.03
N LYS A 74 -1.49 5.87 -4.98
CA LYS A 74 -2.01 7.11 -5.57
C LYS A 74 -3.33 6.86 -6.29
N ARG A 75 -3.43 5.79 -7.09
CA ARG A 75 -4.68 5.38 -7.76
C ARG A 75 -5.79 5.10 -6.74
N LEU A 76 -5.48 4.34 -5.69
CA LEU A 76 -6.41 4.04 -4.60
C LEU A 76 -6.92 5.33 -3.93
N VAL A 77 -6.02 6.17 -3.43
CA VAL A 77 -6.37 7.42 -2.73
C VAL A 77 -7.14 8.38 -3.63
N GLN A 78 -6.84 8.42 -4.93
CA GLN A 78 -7.60 9.23 -5.89
C GLN A 78 -9.04 8.75 -6.02
N ASN A 79 -9.29 7.45 -6.12
CA ASN A 79 -10.63 6.89 -6.22
C ASN A 79 -11.42 7.02 -4.92
N GLU A 80 -10.80 6.73 -3.78
CA GLU A 80 -11.39 6.98 -2.45
C GLU A 80 -11.73 8.46 -2.26
N GLY A 81 -10.83 9.36 -2.68
CA GLY A 81 -11.05 10.81 -2.59
C GLY A 81 -12.16 11.31 -3.52
N LYS A 82 -12.30 10.76 -4.73
CA LYS A 82 -13.43 11.07 -5.63
C LYS A 82 -14.74 10.60 -5.02
N LEU A 83 -14.78 9.37 -4.49
CA LEU A 83 -15.97 8.80 -3.86
C LEU A 83 -16.41 9.62 -2.63
N LEU A 84 -15.45 10.02 -1.78
CA LEU A 84 -15.72 10.87 -0.64
C LEU A 84 -16.27 12.24 -1.06
N ARG A 85 -15.64 12.94 -2.03
CA ARG A 85 -16.14 14.25 -2.50
C ARG A 85 -17.53 14.17 -3.11
N LEU A 86 -17.83 13.05 -3.77
CA LEU A 86 -19.17 12.79 -4.28
C LEU A 86 -20.17 12.69 -3.12
N ALA A 87 -19.88 11.88 -2.10
CA ALA A 87 -20.73 11.80 -0.91
C ALA A 87 -20.90 13.16 -0.19
N GLU A 88 -19.82 13.94 -0.06
CA GLU A 88 -19.84 15.29 0.54
C GLU A 88 -20.77 16.25 -0.23
N SER A 89 -20.86 16.14 -1.57
CA SER A 89 -21.77 16.97 -2.38
C SER A 89 -23.26 16.71 -2.10
N PHE A 90 -23.61 15.56 -1.53
CA PHE A 90 -24.96 15.24 -1.04
C PHE A 90 -25.15 15.54 0.45
N GLY A 91 -24.12 16.10 1.10
CA GLY A 91 -24.16 16.48 2.52
C GLY A 91 -23.79 15.36 3.50
N VAL A 92 -23.19 14.27 3.02
CA VAL A 92 -22.60 13.24 3.89
C VAL A 92 -21.32 13.79 4.52
N ARG A 93 -21.19 13.71 5.84
CA ARG A 93 -19.99 14.17 6.55
C ARG A 93 -18.84 13.20 6.33
N ARG A 94 -17.61 13.73 6.21
CA ARG A 94 -16.40 12.91 6.04
C ARG A 94 -16.24 11.81 7.09
N GLU A 95 -16.46 12.13 8.37
CA GLU A 95 -16.33 11.16 9.46
C GLU A 95 -17.33 10.01 9.33
N GLU A 96 -18.58 10.32 8.97
CA GLU A 96 -19.62 9.32 8.73
C GLU A 96 -19.29 8.47 7.50
N PHE A 97 -18.85 9.10 6.41
CA PHE A 97 -18.41 8.38 5.22
C PHE A 97 -17.28 7.39 5.56
N LEU A 98 -16.23 7.84 6.25
CA LEU A 98 -15.10 6.98 6.59
C LEU A 98 -15.53 5.81 7.49
N LYS A 99 -16.45 6.05 8.43
CA LYS A 99 -17.00 5.01 9.30
C LYS A 99 -17.74 3.93 8.50
N GLU A 100 -18.55 4.33 7.52
CA GLU A 100 -19.35 3.39 6.72
C GLU A 100 -18.55 2.75 5.57
N TYR A 101 -17.45 3.37 5.15
CA TYR A 101 -16.63 2.91 4.03
C TYR A 101 -15.47 2.01 4.46
N GLN A 102 -14.75 2.35 5.53
CA GLN A 102 -13.59 1.57 5.98
C GLN A 102 -14.00 0.19 6.48
N GLY A 103 -13.32 -0.85 6.01
CA GLY A 103 -13.68 -2.26 6.28
C GLY A 103 -14.71 -2.83 5.29
N HIS A 104 -15.40 -1.97 4.55
CA HIS A 104 -16.39 -2.34 3.54
C HIS A 104 -15.95 -1.92 2.12
N GLU A 105 -14.65 -1.72 1.89
CA GLU A 105 -14.14 -1.25 0.60
C GLU A 105 -14.41 -2.26 -0.55
N LEU A 106 -14.49 -3.54 -0.22
CA LEU A 106 -14.74 -4.64 -1.17
C LEU A 106 -16.15 -5.23 -1.10
N ASP A 107 -17.00 -4.69 -0.22
CA ASP A 107 -18.38 -5.17 -0.04
C ASP A 107 -19.22 -4.88 -1.31
N PRO A 108 -19.79 -5.90 -1.98
CA PRO A 108 -20.61 -5.72 -3.17
C PRO A 108 -21.94 -5.02 -2.86
N ASN A 109 -22.46 -5.19 -1.64
CA ASN A 109 -23.76 -4.68 -1.23
C ASN A 109 -23.65 -3.32 -0.51
N TRP A 110 -22.47 -2.69 -0.58
CA TRP A 110 -22.20 -1.45 0.14
C TRP A 110 -23.16 -0.33 -0.27
N VAL A 111 -23.44 -0.17 -1.56
CA VAL A 111 -24.33 0.89 -2.08
C VAL A 111 -25.76 0.73 -1.58
N GLU A 112 -26.28 -0.50 -1.63
CA GLU A 112 -27.61 -0.83 -1.12
C GLU A 112 -27.70 -0.56 0.38
N ARG A 113 -26.71 -1.05 1.15
CA ARG A 113 -26.63 -0.85 2.59
C ARG A 113 -26.63 0.62 2.96
N VAL A 114 -25.77 1.42 2.35
CA VAL A 114 -25.69 2.86 2.67
C VAL A 114 -26.93 3.62 2.22
N GLY A 115 -27.62 3.18 1.16
CA GLY A 115 -28.89 3.75 0.72
C GLY A 115 -30.03 3.63 1.73
N THR A 116 -29.94 2.68 2.68
CA THR A 116 -30.91 2.51 3.76
C THR A 116 -30.64 3.35 5.00
N LEU A 117 -29.48 4.04 5.06
CA LEU A 117 -29.11 4.84 6.22
C LEU A 117 -30.02 6.06 6.36
N SER A 118 -30.45 6.32 7.61
CA SER A 118 -31.26 7.49 7.96
C SER A 118 -30.47 8.79 8.01
N ALA A 119 -29.14 8.71 8.05
CA ALA A 119 -28.25 9.85 8.06
C ALA A 119 -28.37 10.67 6.75
N ARG A 120 -28.19 11.98 6.87
CA ARG A 120 -28.42 12.93 5.78
C ARG A 120 -27.53 12.63 4.57
N GLY A 121 -28.09 12.74 3.38
CA GLY A 121 -27.36 12.67 2.11
C GLY A 121 -27.18 11.26 1.55
N TRP A 122 -27.13 10.22 2.38
CA TRP A 122 -26.86 8.85 1.95
C TRP A 122 -27.87 8.28 0.95
N LYS A 123 -29.17 8.45 1.21
CA LYS A 123 -30.24 7.97 0.32
C LYS A 123 -30.16 8.60 -1.06
N GLU A 124 -29.92 9.91 -1.12
CA GLU A 124 -29.79 10.63 -2.40
C GLU A 124 -28.48 10.29 -3.11
N PHE A 125 -27.38 10.19 -2.37
CA PHE A 125 -26.08 9.76 -2.89
C PHE A 125 -26.15 8.38 -3.54
N ALA A 126 -26.69 7.39 -2.83
CA ALA A 126 -26.83 6.03 -3.35
C ALA A 126 -27.75 5.96 -4.58
N ALA A 127 -28.86 6.70 -4.56
CA ALA A 127 -29.85 6.66 -5.64
C ALA A 127 -29.44 7.43 -6.91
N LYS A 128 -28.80 8.60 -6.76
CA LYS A 128 -28.46 9.47 -7.91
C LYS A 128 -27.11 9.13 -8.54
N GLU A 129 -26.17 8.61 -7.75
CA GLU A 129 -24.79 8.39 -8.19
C GLU A 129 -24.40 6.91 -8.31
N GLU A 130 -25.36 5.98 -8.34
CA GLU A 130 -25.13 4.53 -8.41
C GLU A 130 -24.06 4.15 -9.45
N ARG A 131 -24.19 4.66 -10.68
CA ARG A 131 -23.22 4.39 -11.77
C ARG A 131 -21.82 4.95 -11.50
N ALA A 132 -21.71 6.10 -10.84
CA ALA A 132 -20.42 6.71 -10.54
C ALA A 132 -19.75 5.98 -9.38
N ILE A 133 -20.52 5.60 -8.37
CA ILE A 133 -20.07 4.80 -7.22
C ILE A 133 -19.58 3.44 -7.71
N ASP A 134 -20.36 2.75 -8.55
CA ASP A 134 -20.01 1.46 -9.12
C ASP A 134 -18.68 1.52 -9.85
N ARG A 135 -18.52 2.45 -10.81
CA ARG A 135 -17.23 2.63 -11.53
C ARG A 135 -16.05 2.84 -10.58
N LEU A 136 -16.16 3.75 -9.61
CA LEU A 136 -15.07 4.05 -8.67
C LEU A 136 -14.74 2.83 -7.80
N ARG A 137 -15.75 2.10 -7.33
CA ARG A 137 -15.56 0.91 -6.51
C ARG A 137 -15.03 -0.27 -7.32
N SER A 138 -15.45 -0.47 -8.56
CA SER A 138 -14.87 -1.46 -9.46
C SER A 138 -13.37 -1.20 -9.67
N GLU A 139 -12.95 0.06 -9.84
CA GLU A 139 -11.53 0.39 -9.91
C GLU A 139 -10.77 0.03 -8.62
N ILE A 140 -11.37 0.27 -7.45
CA ILE A 140 -10.78 -0.12 -6.16
C ILE A 140 -10.70 -1.64 -6.01
N GLN A 141 -11.72 -2.37 -6.45
CA GLN A 141 -11.73 -3.84 -6.46
C GLN A 141 -10.66 -4.39 -7.41
N MET A 142 -10.50 -3.81 -8.60
CA MET A 142 -9.42 -4.19 -9.52
C MET A 142 -8.04 -4.00 -8.89
N LEU A 143 -7.82 -2.91 -8.15
CA LEU A 143 -6.55 -2.70 -7.41
C LEU A 143 -6.33 -3.77 -6.32
N ALA A 144 -7.39 -4.17 -5.61
CA ALA A 144 -7.30 -5.24 -4.62
C ALA A 144 -6.96 -6.59 -5.27
N THR A 145 -7.52 -6.89 -6.44
CA THR A 145 -7.19 -8.10 -7.22
C THR A 145 -5.77 -8.05 -7.79
N GLU A 146 -5.34 -6.89 -8.30
CA GLU A 146 -3.98 -6.67 -8.82
C GLU A 146 -2.92 -6.94 -7.73
N THR A 147 -3.16 -6.42 -6.53
CA THR A 147 -2.26 -6.55 -5.37
C THR A 147 -2.44 -7.83 -4.57
N ALA A 148 -3.55 -8.56 -4.78
CA ALA A 148 -3.95 -9.75 -4.05
C ALA A 148 -3.99 -9.55 -2.52
N ILE A 149 -4.32 -8.35 -2.07
CA ILE A 149 -4.48 -8.03 -0.65
C ILE A 149 -5.66 -7.10 -0.44
N SER A 150 -6.23 -7.16 0.77
CA SER A 150 -7.30 -6.23 1.14
C SER A 150 -6.79 -4.78 1.15
N ILE A 151 -7.68 -3.82 0.86
CA ILE A 151 -7.39 -2.39 0.91
C ILE A 151 -6.83 -1.97 2.28
N GLY A 152 -7.39 -2.50 3.37
CA GLY A 152 -6.90 -2.26 4.72
C GLY A 152 -5.48 -2.80 4.98
N GLU A 153 -5.12 -3.98 4.45
CA GLU A 153 -3.74 -4.49 4.51
C GLU A 153 -2.80 -3.67 3.65
N PHE A 154 -3.21 -3.31 2.42
CA PHE A 154 -2.43 -2.47 1.53
C PHE A 154 -2.06 -1.13 2.19
N ARG A 155 -3.04 -0.45 2.80
CA ARG A 155 -2.81 0.82 3.53
C ARG A 155 -1.82 0.65 4.70
N ARG A 156 -1.89 -0.46 5.43
CA ARG A 156 -0.93 -0.78 6.50
C ARG A 156 0.48 -0.97 5.96
N ILE A 157 0.64 -1.68 4.84
CA ILE A 157 1.94 -1.90 4.18
C ILE A 157 2.54 -0.58 3.71
N VAL A 158 1.76 0.26 3.01
CA VAL A 158 2.20 1.59 2.54
C VAL A 158 2.72 2.43 3.71
N ASN A 159 1.96 2.50 4.81
CA ASN A 159 2.37 3.25 6.00
C ASN A 159 3.66 2.70 6.63
N GLN A 160 3.84 1.38 6.63
CA GLN A 160 5.05 0.74 7.15
C GLN A 160 6.27 1.06 6.29
N VAL A 161 6.13 1.02 4.96
CA VAL A 161 7.19 1.39 4.02
C VAL A 161 7.58 2.87 4.20
N GLN A 162 6.60 3.78 4.22
CA GLN A 162 6.84 5.22 4.46
C GLN A 162 7.53 5.49 5.80
N LYS A 163 7.19 4.73 6.84
CA LYS A 163 7.88 4.84 8.13
C LYS A 163 9.34 4.39 8.01
N GLY A 164 9.59 3.24 7.39
CA GLY A 164 10.95 2.71 7.19
C GLY A 164 11.83 3.64 6.34
N GLU A 165 11.29 4.23 5.27
CA GLU A 165 12.03 5.19 4.44
C GLU A 165 12.43 6.44 5.21
N ARG A 166 11.53 6.96 6.05
CA ARG A 166 11.83 8.12 6.91
C ARG A 166 12.93 7.79 7.91
N GLU A 167 12.84 6.64 8.58
CA GLU A 167 13.86 6.19 9.53
C GLU A 167 15.23 6.00 8.85
N ALA A 168 15.27 5.38 7.67
CA ALA A 168 16.50 5.22 6.89
C ALA A 168 17.10 6.57 6.46
N THR A 169 16.25 7.52 6.05
CA THR A 169 16.68 8.87 5.66
C THR A 169 17.29 9.63 6.83
N ILE A 170 16.67 9.55 8.01
CA ILE A 170 17.17 10.19 9.23
C ILE A 170 18.53 9.58 9.61
N ALA A 171 18.63 8.26 9.67
CA ALA A 171 19.88 7.58 9.99
C ALA A 171 21.00 7.91 9.00
N LYS A 172 20.69 7.98 7.69
CA LYS A 172 21.65 8.38 6.66
C LYS A 172 22.12 9.83 6.86
N LYS A 173 21.21 10.74 7.19
CA LYS A 173 21.54 12.15 7.47
C LYS A 173 22.47 12.27 8.67
N GLU A 174 22.13 11.62 9.79
CA GLU A 174 22.96 11.62 11.00
C GLU A 174 24.35 11.04 10.74
N MET A 175 24.44 9.96 9.98
CA MET A 175 25.72 9.37 9.56
C MET A 175 26.57 10.35 8.74
N VAL A 176 25.96 11.06 7.78
CA VAL A 176 26.66 12.04 6.95
C VAL A 176 27.16 13.22 7.79
N GLU A 177 26.32 13.75 8.68
CA GLU A 177 26.68 14.87 9.57
C GLU A 177 27.81 14.49 10.53
N ALA A 178 27.79 13.28 11.10
CA ALA A 178 28.86 12.78 11.96
C ALA A 178 30.21 12.66 11.23
N ASN A 179 30.19 12.39 9.92
CA ASN A 179 31.38 12.23 9.09
C ASN A 179 31.82 13.52 8.39
N LEU A 180 31.13 14.65 8.58
CA LEU A 180 31.44 15.90 7.90
C LEU A 180 32.89 16.38 8.13
N ARG A 181 33.43 16.18 9.35
CA ARG A 181 34.83 16.51 9.66
C ARG A 181 35.83 15.72 8.83
N LEU A 182 35.54 14.45 8.57
CA LEU A 182 36.38 13.60 7.72
C LEU A 182 36.40 14.14 6.29
N VAL A 183 35.22 14.43 5.73
CA VAL A 183 35.08 15.02 4.38
C VAL A 183 35.89 16.31 4.26
N ILE A 184 35.72 17.24 5.19
CA ILE A 184 36.47 18.51 5.25
C ILE A 184 37.99 18.27 5.29
N SER A 185 38.46 17.30 6.08
CA SER A 185 39.89 16.99 6.18
C SER A 185 40.49 16.44 4.88
N ILE A 186 39.68 15.72 4.10
CA ILE A 186 40.07 15.20 2.78
C ILE A 186 40.04 16.33 1.75
N ALA A 187 38.97 17.13 1.70
CA ALA A 187 38.79 18.24 0.77
C ALA A 187 39.92 19.29 0.87
N LYS A 188 40.40 19.57 2.10
CA LYS A 188 41.54 20.48 2.32
C LYS A 188 42.82 20.08 1.57
N LYS A 189 43.02 18.81 1.23
CA LYS A 189 44.19 18.34 0.46
C LYS A 189 44.10 18.68 -1.04
N TYR A 190 42.93 19.10 -1.52
CA TYR A 190 42.64 19.34 -2.94
C TYR A 190 42.32 20.80 -3.29
N THR A 191 42.43 21.72 -2.33
CA THR A 191 42.07 23.16 -2.47
C THR A 191 42.73 23.87 -3.66
N ASN A 192 43.93 23.45 -4.05
CA ASN A 192 44.71 24.12 -5.10
C ASN A 192 44.55 23.48 -6.49
N ARG A 193 43.45 22.76 -6.75
CA ARG A 193 43.21 22.07 -8.04
C ARG A 193 42.16 22.72 -8.94
N GLY A 194 41.80 23.98 -8.67
CA GLY A 194 40.94 24.78 -9.55
C GLY A 194 39.43 24.66 -9.30
N LEU A 195 39.00 23.97 -8.24
CA LEU A 195 37.62 24.03 -7.73
C LEU A 195 37.55 24.83 -6.42
N GLN A 196 36.41 25.48 -6.18
CA GLN A 196 36.14 26.19 -4.92
C GLN A 196 36.01 25.19 -3.77
N PHE A 197 36.44 25.56 -2.56
CA PHE A 197 36.41 24.68 -1.38
C PHE A 197 35.01 24.17 -0.98
N LEU A 198 33.93 24.89 -1.30
CA LEU A 198 32.56 24.43 -1.05
C LEU A 198 32.08 23.40 -2.08
N ASP A 199 32.72 23.35 -3.26
CA ASP A 199 32.42 22.37 -4.31
C ASP A 199 33.19 21.06 -4.11
N LEU A 200 34.32 21.11 -3.37
CA LEU A 200 35.19 19.99 -3.00
C LEU A 200 34.66 19.21 -1.79
#